data_AF-A0A7W1N0W8-F1
#
_entry.id   AF-A0A7W1N0W8-F1
#
_cell.length_a   1.000
_cell.length_b   1.000
_cell.length_c   1.000
_cell.angle_alpha   90.00
_cell.angle_beta   90.00
_cell.angle_gamma   90.00
#
_symmetry.space_group_name_H-M   'P 1'
#
loop_
_entity.id
_entity.type
_entity.pdbx_description
1 polymer ?
#
loop_
_entity_poly.entity_id
_entity_poly.type
_entity_poly.pdbx_seq_one_letter_code
_entity_poly.pdbx_strand_id
1 'polypeptide(L)'
;MPSTLPGVPARSPFRVGARWSCGRSRSRSALRCARSRRARATTAGIADRAPARSPRAAGSPPRVPDSLLRLVKVGVPQETVEGERRVALVPETVAKLRDRGLEILVESGAGRDFNLDEAYAEAGSEIVDAERLYGEADLVAKVRAPSDAEVERLRDGQLVLCFLPPVPSAELIGRLAERGVTAVSMDSVPRIARAQSMDALSSQSSVAGYKCVLIGADSLGRYLPMMTTAAGTTKAAKVLILGAGVAGLQAIATAKRLGAEVTAFDIRPEVKEQIESIGATFLEEHEER
;
A
#
# COMPACT_ATOMS: atom_id res chain seq x y z
N MET A 1 16.66 50.82 -11.97
CA MET A 1 17.92 50.71 -11.19
C MET A 1 17.59 50.16 -9.81
N PRO A 2 18.44 49.29 -9.24
CA PRO A 2 17.99 48.09 -8.53
C PRO A 2 17.82 48.29 -7.02
N SER A 3 16.89 47.55 -6.40
CA SER A 3 16.85 47.36 -4.95
C SER A 3 17.01 45.88 -4.61
N THR A 4 18.08 45.63 -3.89
CA THR A 4 18.70 44.39 -3.43
C THR A 4 17.86 43.56 -2.46
N LEU A 5 17.87 42.24 -2.67
CA LEU A 5 17.56 41.21 -1.67
C LEU A 5 18.77 41.00 -0.74
N PRO A 6 18.60 40.87 0.59
CA PRO A 6 19.57 40.19 1.46
C PRO A 6 19.24 38.69 1.49
N GLY A 7 20.13 37.71 1.44
CA GLY A 7 21.53 37.63 1.87
C GLY A 7 21.67 36.32 2.66
N VAL A 8 21.87 35.20 1.95
CA VAL A 8 22.09 33.86 2.53
C VAL A 8 23.55 33.76 3.01
N PRO A 9 23.84 33.39 4.28
CA PRO A 9 25.22 33.22 4.72
C PRO A 9 25.85 31.90 4.23
N ALA A 10 27.10 32.03 3.81
CA ALA A 10 27.94 31.03 3.17
C ALA A 10 28.42 29.90 4.10
N ARG A 11 28.63 28.72 3.51
CA ARG A 11 29.24 27.53 4.12
C ARG A 11 30.75 27.72 4.34
N SER A 12 31.27 27.29 5.48
CA SER A 12 32.71 27.14 5.74
C SER A 12 33.23 25.77 5.26
N PRO A 13 34.53 25.64 4.91
CA PRO A 13 35.08 24.40 4.36
C PRO A 13 36.09 23.70 5.30
N PHE A 14 36.33 22.41 5.02
CA PHE A 14 37.45 21.55 5.43
C PHE A 14 37.56 21.01 6.88
N ARG A 15 37.65 19.68 7.01
CA ARG A 15 38.95 18.99 7.21
C ARG A 15 38.86 17.47 6.98
N VAL A 16 39.88 16.98 6.25
CA VAL A 16 40.20 15.57 5.99
C VAL A 16 41.10 15.05 7.11
N GLY A 17 40.85 13.83 7.58
CA GLY A 17 41.75 13.10 8.47
C GLY A 17 41.72 11.61 8.15
N ALA A 18 42.80 11.11 7.56
CA ALA A 18 43.02 9.71 7.24
C ALA A 18 43.60 8.94 8.44
N ARG A 19 43.31 7.64 8.55
CA ARG A 19 44.33 6.62 8.88
C ARG A 19 43.86 5.21 8.57
N TRP A 20 44.72 4.51 7.82
CA TRP A 20 44.72 3.06 7.63
C TRP A 20 45.41 2.38 8.82
N SER A 21 44.99 1.16 9.14
CA SER A 21 45.92 0.08 9.49
C SER A 21 45.29 -1.31 9.32
N CYS A 22 45.98 -2.12 8.54
CA CYS A 22 45.78 -3.54 8.27
C CYS A 22 46.27 -4.40 9.45
N GLY A 23 45.54 -5.49 9.79
CA GLY A 23 45.97 -6.51 10.74
C GLY A 23 45.50 -7.90 10.32
N ARG A 24 46.45 -8.76 9.95
CA ARG A 24 46.27 -10.18 9.57
C ARG A 24 46.11 -11.08 10.79
N SER A 25 45.36 -12.18 10.68
CA SER A 25 45.82 -13.57 10.93
C SER A 25 44.63 -14.56 10.83
N ARG A 26 44.68 -15.56 9.94
CA ARG A 26 44.90 -17.01 10.17
C ARG A 26 43.93 -17.62 11.22
N SER A 27 43.30 -18.79 11.07
CA SER A 27 43.20 -19.85 10.06
C SER A 27 42.40 -21.01 10.69
N ARG A 28 41.87 -21.93 9.85
CA ARG A 28 41.56 -23.37 10.16
C ARG A 28 40.30 -23.64 11.01
N SER A 29 39.21 -24.10 10.41
CA SER A 29 38.87 -25.52 10.08
C SER A 29 38.31 -26.32 11.25
N ALA A 30 37.08 -26.82 11.13
CA ALA A 30 36.76 -28.25 11.12
C ALA A 30 35.25 -28.47 11.31
N LEU A 31 34.62 -29.01 10.26
CA LEU A 31 33.41 -29.82 10.35
C LEU A 31 33.65 -30.97 11.32
N ARG A 32 32.69 -31.23 12.22
CA ARG A 32 32.45 -32.58 12.73
C ARG A 32 31.00 -32.75 13.16
N CYS A 33 30.32 -33.57 12.36
CA CYS A 33 29.06 -34.22 12.65
C CYS A 33 29.21 -35.13 13.87
N ALA A 34 28.32 -35.01 14.86
CA ALA A 34 28.20 -35.96 15.96
C ALA A 34 26.72 -36.24 16.23
N ARG A 35 26.26 -37.39 15.73
CA ARG A 35 25.06 -38.08 16.18
C ARG A 35 25.33 -38.72 17.54
N SER A 36 24.37 -38.62 18.46
CA SER A 36 24.03 -39.54 19.58
C SER A 36 23.56 -38.69 20.78
N ARG A 37 22.60 -39.06 21.61
CA ARG A 37 21.84 -40.28 21.90
C ARG A 37 20.45 -39.85 22.38
N ARG A 38 19.44 -40.68 22.12
CA ARG A 38 18.08 -40.55 22.65
C ARG A 38 18.09 -40.63 24.18
N ALA A 39 17.49 -39.65 24.84
CA ALA A 39 16.96 -39.81 26.20
C ALA A 39 15.44 -39.99 26.09
N ARG A 40 14.93 -41.11 26.60
CA ARG A 40 13.49 -41.38 26.72
C ARG A 40 12.98 -40.59 27.93
N ALA A 41 12.08 -39.64 27.70
CA ALA A 41 11.23 -39.09 28.74
C ALA A 41 9.84 -39.73 28.60
N THR A 42 9.40 -40.39 29.67
CA THR A 42 8.07 -40.95 29.86
C THR A 42 7.09 -39.83 30.18
N THR A 43 6.10 -39.59 29.31
CA THR A 43 4.90 -38.84 29.65
C THR A 43 3.70 -39.76 29.51
N ALA A 44 3.08 -40.04 30.65
CA ALA A 44 1.82 -40.75 30.77
C ALA A 44 0.66 -39.89 30.23
N GLY A 45 -0.28 -40.54 29.55
CA GLY A 45 -1.70 -40.19 29.57
C GLY A 45 -2.14 -38.90 28.88
N ILE A 46 -2.20 -38.91 27.54
CA ILE A 46 -3.21 -38.15 26.80
C ILE A 46 -3.87 -39.14 25.85
N ALA A 47 -5.16 -39.41 26.10
CA ALA A 47 -5.97 -40.29 25.28
C ALA A 47 -6.00 -39.81 23.82
N ASP A 48 -5.75 -40.75 22.91
CA ASP A 48 -5.85 -40.60 21.46
C ASP A 48 -7.27 -40.12 21.09
N ARG A 49 -7.43 -38.81 20.88
CA ARG A 49 -8.55 -38.27 20.10
C ARG A 49 -8.10 -38.23 18.66
N ALA A 50 -8.71 -39.10 17.84
CA ALA A 50 -8.56 -39.10 16.39
C ALA A 50 -8.65 -37.65 15.83
N PRO A 51 -7.78 -37.26 14.88
CA PRO A 51 -7.85 -35.92 14.30
C PRO A 51 -9.21 -35.73 13.64
N ALA A 52 -9.93 -34.69 14.07
CA ALA A 52 -11.16 -34.25 13.43
C ALA A 52 -10.87 -34.04 11.94
N ARG A 53 -11.62 -34.75 11.09
CA ARG A 53 -11.52 -34.62 9.63
C ARG A 53 -11.60 -33.14 9.27
N SER A 54 -10.60 -32.65 8.56
CA SER A 54 -10.63 -31.32 7.95
C SER A 54 -11.92 -31.18 7.14
N PRO A 55 -12.70 -30.09 7.28
CA PRO A 55 -13.81 -29.87 6.39
C PRO A 55 -13.27 -29.83 4.95
N ARG A 56 -13.89 -30.63 4.08
CA ARG A 56 -13.60 -30.66 2.65
C ARG A 56 -13.54 -29.24 2.11
N ALA A 57 -12.56 -28.95 1.26
CA ALA A 57 -12.42 -27.69 0.55
C ALA A 57 -13.80 -27.18 0.11
N ALA A 58 -14.20 -26.05 0.69
CA ALA A 58 -15.46 -25.40 0.35
C ALA A 58 -15.46 -25.16 -1.16
N GLY A 59 -16.53 -25.60 -1.83
CA GLY A 59 -16.80 -25.23 -3.20
C GLY A 59 -16.79 -23.71 -3.36
N SER A 60 -16.67 -23.26 -4.60
CA SER A 60 -16.82 -21.85 -4.97
C SER A 60 -18.01 -21.24 -4.21
N PRO A 61 -17.89 -20.02 -3.67
CA PRO A 61 -19.02 -19.37 -3.00
C PRO A 61 -20.23 -19.40 -3.94
N PRO A 62 -21.45 -19.59 -3.40
CA PRO A 62 -22.65 -19.65 -4.22
C PRO A 62 -22.69 -18.43 -5.14
N ARG A 63 -22.76 -18.66 -6.46
CA ARG A 63 -22.91 -17.56 -7.41
C ARG A 63 -24.29 -16.95 -7.19
N VAL A 64 -24.33 -15.68 -6.84
CA VAL A 64 -25.58 -14.91 -6.80
C VAL A 64 -26.12 -14.88 -8.24
N PRO A 65 -27.39 -15.26 -8.48
CA PRO A 65 -28.01 -15.17 -9.81
C PRO A 65 -27.88 -13.75 -10.38
N ASP A 66 -27.54 -13.62 -11.66
CA ASP A 66 -27.37 -12.32 -12.34
C ASP A 66 -28.64 -11.42 -12.24
N SER A 67 -29.83 -12.03 -12.12
CA SER A 67 -31.09 -11.31 -11.92
C SER A 67 -31.17 -10.60 -10.56
N LEU A 68 -30.52 -11.14 -9.52
CA LEU A 68 -30.46 -10.51 -8.20
C LEU A 68 -29.36 -9.45 -8.13
N LEU A 69 -28.30 -9.57 -8.94
CA LEU A 69 -27.26 -8.54 -9.04
C LEU A 69 -27.79 -7.24 -9.65
N ARG A 70 -28.77 -7.33 -10.56
CA ARG A 70 -29.50 -6.17 -11.12
C ARG A 70 -30.31 -5.36 -10.13
N LEU A 71 -30.50 -5.87 -8.91
CA LEU A 71 -31.21 -5.16 -7.86
C LEU A 71 -30.26 -4.43 -6.91
N VAL A 72 -28.94 -4.58 -7.08
CA VAL A 72 -27.95 -3.99 -6.17
C VAL A 72 -27.41 -2.70 -6.76
N LYS A 73 -27.64 -1.61 -6.04
CA LYS A 73 -27.11 -0.27 -6.34
C LYS A 73 -25.82 0.00 -5.57
N VAL A 74 -24.75 0.31 -6.29
CA VAL A 74 -23.46 0.73 -5.74
C VAL A 74 -23.32 2.23 -5.86
N GLY A 75 -23.25 2.93 -4.73
CA GLY A 75 -23.00 4.37 -4.63
C GLY A 75 -21.50 4.68 -4.48
N VAL A 76 -21.03 5.64 -5.27
CA VAL A 76 -19.68 6.22 -5.22
C VAL A 76 -19.79 7.70 -4.85
N PRO A 77 -19.79 8.06 -3.56
CA PRO A 77 -19.86 9.44 -3.13
C PRO A 77 -18.53 10.16 -3.34
N GLN A 78 -18.58 11.49 -3.29
CA GLN A 78 -17.40 12.33 -3.26
C GLN A 78 -16.62 12.14 -1.95
N GLU A 79 -15.30 12.20 -2.02
CA GLU A 79 -14.46 12.22 -0.83
C GLU A 79 -14.47 13.62 -0.20
N THR A 80 -14.73 13.66 1.12
CA THR A 80 -14.90 14.90 1.90
C THR A 80 -13.65 15.29 2.68
N VAL A 81 -12.69 14.36 2.83
CA VAL A 81 -11.43 14.61 3.53
C VAL A 81 -10.57 15.60 2.74
N GLU A 82 -10.09 16.65 3.41
CA GLU A 82 -9.24 17.66 2.78
C GLU A 82 -8.00 17.02 2.14
N GLY A 83 -7.72 17.40 0.88
CA GLY A 83 -6.59 16.88 0.11
C GLY A 83 -6.77 15.45 -0.42
N GLU A 84 -7.88 14.77 -0.12
CA GLU A 84 -8.22 13.51 -0.77
C GLU A 84 -8.70 13.79 -2.20
N ARG A 85 -8.00 13.18 -3.16
CA ARG A 85 -8.25 13.37 -4.60
C ARG A 85 -8.63 12.06 -5.29
N ARG A 86 -8.53 10.93 -4.58
CA ARG A 86 -8.90 9.62 -5.11
C ARG A 86 -10.43 9.48 -5.07
N VAL A 87 -10.91 8.54 -5.86
CA VAL A 87 -12.31 8.13 -5.93
C VAL A 87 -12.37 6.61 -5.90
N ALA A 88 -13.40 6.03 -5.29
CA ALA A 88 -13.45 4.59 -5.06
C ALA A 88 -13.55 3.78 -6.36
N LEU A 89 -14.28 4.31 -7.36
CA LEU A 89 -14.40 3.71 -8.68
C LEU A 89 -14.06 4.73 -9.78
N VAL A 90 -13.33 4.25 -10.79
CA VAL A 90 -13.05 4.98 -12.04
C VAL A 90 -13.98 4.51 -13.16
N PRO A 91 -14.22 5.31 -14.22
CA PRO A 91 -15.15 4.96 -15.29
C PRO A 91 -14.93 3.57 -15.91
N GLU A 92 -13.67 3.14 -16.07
CA GLU A 92 -13.36 1.81 -16.62
C GLU A 92 -13.78 0.67 -15.70
N THR A 93 -13.83 0.90 -14.39
CA THR A 93 -14.31 -0.09 -13.42
C THR A 93 -15.84 -0.05 -13.33
N VAL A 94 -16.44 1.12 -13.43
CA VAL A 94 -17.90 1.31 -13.53
C VAL A 94 -18.46 0.49 -14.68
N ALA A 95 -17.91 0.62 -15.89
CA ALA A 95 -18.35 -0.15 -17.06
C ALA A 95 -18.30 -1.68 -16.81
N LYS A 96 -17.21 -2.16 -16.20
CA LYS A 96 -17.05 -3.60 -15.87
C LYS A 96 -18.04 -4.11 -14.84
N LEU A 97 -18.42 -3.28 -13.87
CA LEU A 97 -19.41 -3.65 -12.84
C LEU A 97 -20.82 -3.63 -13.42
N ARG A 98 -21.11 -2.65 -14.28
CA ARG A 98 -22.37 -2.58 -15.04
C ARG A 98 -22.56 -3.80 -15.94
N ASP A 99 -21.51 -4.25 -16.63
CA ASP A 99 -21.55 -5.48 -17.46
C ASP A 99 -21.88 -6.74 -16.65
N ARG A 100 -21.63 -6.71 -15.33
CA ARG A 100 -22.02 -7.77 -14.38
C ARG A 100 -23.43 -7.59 -13.81
N GLY A 101 -24.15 -6.58 -14.28
CA GLY A 101 -25.53 -6.29 -13.91
C GLY A 101 -25.68 -5.33 -12.73
N LEU A 102 -24.63 -4.73 -12.18
CA LEU A 102 -24.76 -3.78 -11.06
C LEU A 102 -25.25 -2.42 -11.55
N GLU A 103 -26.13 -1.77 -10.79
CA GLU A 103 -26.48 -0.36 -10.99
C GLU A 103 -25.47 0.50 -10.23
N ILE A 104 -24.91 1.51 -10.89
CA ILE A 104 -23.87 2.37 -10.31
C ILE A 104 -24.41 3.80 -10.22
N LEU A 105 -24.42 4.35 -9.00
CA LEU A 105 -24.72 5.74 -8.71
C LEU A 105 -23.41 6.45 -8.38
N VAL A 106 -23.15 7.59 -9.01
CA VAL A 106 -21.96 8.41 -8.73
C VAL A 106 -22.42 9.79 -8.28
N GLU A 107 -21.89 10.28 -7.17
CA GLU A 107 -22.17 11.64 -6.72
C GLU A 107 -21.55 12.64 -7.69
N SER A 108 -22.30 13.67 -8.07
CA SER A 108 -21.79 14.72 -8.95
C SER A 108 -20.50 15.33 -8.39
N GLY A 109 -19.46 15.39 -9.22
CA GLY A 109 -18.14 15.87 -8.86
C GLY A 109 -17.30 14.90 -8.03
N ALA A 110 -17.72 13.64 -7.81
CA ALA A 110 -16.92 12.65 -7.07
C ALA A 110 -15.54 12.41 -7.71
N GLY A 111 -15.47 12.46 -9.05
CA GLY A 111 -14.23 12.27 -9.80
C GLY A 111 -13.46 13.54 -10.18
N ARG A 112 -13.89 14.73 -9.72
CA ARG A 112 -13.47 16.07 -10.21
C ARG A 112 -11.97 16.28 -10.47
N ASP A 113 -11.11 15.57 -9.75
CA ASP A 113 -9.65 15.68 -9.85
C ASP A 113 -9.05 14.97 -11.07
N PHE A 114 -9.74 13.97 -11.62
CA PHE A 114 -9.21 13.08 -12.66
C PHE A 114 -10.22 12.69 -13.74
N ASN A 115 -11.51 12.58 -13.43
CA ASN A 115 -12.57 12.18 -14.35
C ASN A 115 -13.82 13.06 -14.17
N LEU A 116 -14.33 13.63 -15.27
CA LEU A 116 -15.55 14.43 -15.24
C LEU A 116 -16.80 13.54 -15.13
N ASP A 117 -17.91 14.12 -14.67
CA ASP A 117 -19.18 13.42 -14.49
C ASP A 117 -19.69 12.80 -15.81
N GLU A 118 -19.43 13.44 -16.95
CA GLU A 118 -19.79 12.93 -18.28
C GLU A 118 -19.12 11.59 -18.58
N ALA A 119 -17.86 11.40 -18.17
CA ALA A 119 -17.16 10.13 -18.37
C ALA A 119 -17.79 8.99 -17.57
N TYR A 120 -18.33 9.30 -16.38
CA TYR A 120 -19.07 8.34 -15.57
C TYR A 120 -20.45 8.02 -16.19
N ALA A 121 -21.14 9.03 -16.72
CA ALA A 121 -22.41 8.83 -17.42
C ALA A 121 -22.23 7.99 -18.70
N GLU A 122 -21.18 8.24 -19.49
CA GLU A 122 -20.81 7.46 -20.67
C GLU A 122 -20.45 6.01 -20.32
N ALA A 123 -19.81 5.78 -19.16
CA ALA A 123 -19.55 4.45 -18.63
C ALA A 123 -20.82 3.73 -18.13
N GLY A 124 -21.98 4.41 -18.14
CA GLY A 124 -23.28 3.84 -17.83
C GLY A 124 -23.65 3.88 -16.35
N SER A 125 -23.04 4.76 -15.57
CA SER A 125 -23.53 5.12 -14.23
C SER A 125 -24.53 6.28 -14.28
N GLU A 126 -25.33 6.39 -13.23
CA GLU A 126 -26.22 7.53 -13.04
C GLU A 126 -25.56 8.57 -12.13
N ILE A 127 -25.51 9.82 -12.59
CA ILE A 127 -24.98 10.94 -11.80
C ILE A 127 -26.10 11.50 -10.92
N VAL A 128 -25.86 11.55 -9.61
CA VAL A 128 -26.85 11.92 -8.60
C VAL A 128 -26.27 12.88 -7.57
N ASP A 129 -27.11 13.54 -6.78
CA ASP A 129 -26.65 14.22 -5.58
C ASP A 129 -26.38 13.23 -4.43
N ALA A 130 -25.71 13.71 -3.39
CA ALA A 130 -25.34 12.90 -2.26
C ALA A 130 -26.57 12.35 -1.49
N GLU A 131 -27.67 13.11 -1.39
CA GLU A 131 -28.85 12.68 -0.64
C GLU A 131 -29.49 11.46 -1.30
N ARG A 132 -29.68 11.53 -2.62
CA ARG A 132 -30.17 10.43 -3.42
C ARG A 132 -29.20 9.24 -3.41
N LEU A 133 -27.89 9.47 -3.49
CA LEU A 133 -26.90 8.41 -3.44
C LEU A 133 -26.99 7.59 -2.15
N TYR A 134 -26.93 8.27 -0.99
CA TYR A 134 -27.02 7.61 0.31
C TYR A 134 -28.43 7.04 0.55
N GLY A 135 -29.47 7.66 -0.01
CA GLY A 135 -30.86 7.22 0.09
C GLY A 135 -31.23 6.00 -0.76
N GLU A 136 -30.52 5.75 -1.87
CA GLU A 136 -30.84 4.66 -2.80
C GLU A 136 -29.81 3.54 -2.85
N ALA A 137 -28.52 3.80 -2.60
CA ALA A 137 -27.47 2.79 -2.72
C ALA A 137 -27.64 1.66 -1.69
N ASP A 138 -27.44 0.41 -2.09
CA ASP A 138 -27.36 -0.73 -1.16
C ASP A 138 -25.94 -0.89 -0.62
N LEU A 139 -24.96 -0.51 -1.44
CA LEU A 139 -23.54 -0.54 -1.13
C LEU A 139 -22.92 0.83 -1.39
N VAL A 140 -22.23 1.40 -0.42
CA VAL A 140 -21.46 2.64 -0.57
C VAL A 140 -19.97 2.31 -0.60
N ALA A 141 -19.31 2.60 -1.72
CA ALA A 141 -17.88 2.41 -1.89
C ALA A 141 -17.15 3.75 -1.75
N LYS A 142 -16.30 3.86 -0.72
CA LYS A 142 -15.48 5.04 -0.42
C LYS A 142 -14.00 4.67 -0.32
N VAL A 143 -13.14 5.67 -0.46
CA VAL A 143 -11.72 5.52 -0.17
C VAL A 143 -11.50 5.69 1.33
N ARG A 144 -11.84 6.85 1.90
CA ARG A 144 -11.69 7.11 3.33
C ARG A 144 -12.89 6.61 4.12
N ALA A 145 -12.66 6.45 5.42
CA ALA A 145 -13.72 6.15 6.36
C ALA A 145 -14.77 7.28 6.32
N PRO A 146 -16.07 6.96 6.43
CA PRO A 146 -17.12 7.96 6.44
C PRO A 146 -16.98 8.86 7.68
N SER A 147 -17.17 10.16 7.47
CA SER A 147 -17.33 11.15 8.54
C SER A 147 -18.65 10.96 9.29
N ASP A 148 -18.76 11.59 10.45
CA ASP A 148 -19.96 11.56 11.29
C ASP A 148 -21.22 11.98 10.54
N ALA A 149 -21.13 13.04 9.73
CA ALA A 149 -22.23 13.52 8.92
C ALA A 149 -22.63 12.52 7.82
N GLU A 150 -21.66 11.78 7.26
CA GLU A 150 -21.95 10.73 6.28
C GLU A 150 -22.56 9.50 6.94
N VAL A 151 -22.12 9.14 8.16
CA VAL A 151 -22.71 8.04 8.95
C VAL A 151 -24.19 8.30 9.23
N GLU A 152 -24.57 9.55 9.48
CA GLU A 152 -25.97 9.92 9.72
C GLU A 152 -26.88 9.71 8.50
N ARG A 153 -26.32 9.76 7.29
CA ARG A 153 -27.01 9.55 6.02
C ARG A 153 -27.12 8.08 5.63
N LEU A 154 -26.34 7.20 6.27
CA LEU A 154 -26.42 5.76 6.02
C LEU A 154 -27.73 5.19 6.58
N ARG A 155 -28.26 4.21 5.84
CA ARG A 155 -29.49 3.48 6.15
C ARG A 155 -29.18 2.14 6.81
N ASP A 156 -30.11 1.66 7.61
CA ASP A 156 -30.06 0.30 8.16
C ASP A 156 -29.95 -0.74 7.04
N GLY A 157 -29.09 -1.74 7.23
CA GLY A 157 -28.83 -2.80 6.24
C GLY A 157 -27.91 -2.42 5.07
N GLN A 158 -27.47 -1.16 4.94
CA GLN A 158 -26.48 -0.79 3.92
C GLN A 158 -25.11 -1.42 4.16
N LEU A 159 -24.38 -1.65 3.07
CA LEU A 159 -22.98 -2.07 3.11
C LEU A 159 -22.06 -0.88 2.84
N VAL A 160 -20.99 -0.71 3.62
CA VAL A 160 -19.95 0.29 3.37
C VAL A 160 -18.60 -0.40 3.13
N LEU A 161 -17.96 -0.09 2.02
CA LEU A 161 -16.60 -0.53 1.67
C LEU A 161 -15.66 0.68 1.69
N CYS A 162 -14.66 0.65 2.57
CA CYS A 162 -13.65 1.71 2.66
C CYS A 162 -12.39 1.26 3.41
N PHE A 163 -11.37 2.12 3.45
CA PHE A 163 -10.33 1.98 4.47
C PHE A 163 -10.91 2.34 5.84
N LEU A 164 -10.89 1.37 6.75
CA LEU A 164 -11.46 1.44 8.09
C LEU A 164 -10.56 0.62 9.04
N PRO A 165 -9.41 1.17 9.47
CA PRO A 165 -8.47 0.44 10.32
C PRO A 165 -9.12 0.17 11.70
N PRO A 166 -9.19 -1.09 12.17
CA PRO A 166 -10.04 -1.46 13.31
C PRO A 166 -9.73 -0.73 14.62
N VAL A 167 -8.45 -0.55 14.96
CA VAL A 167 -8.04 0.06 16.23
C VAL A 167 -8.29 1.57 16.24
N PRO A 168 -7.83 2.36 15.24
CA PRO A 168 -8.11 3.79 15.19
C PRO A 168 -9.60 4.12 14.98
N SER A 169 -10.38 3.20 14.41
CA SER A 169 -11.79 3.44 14.05
C SER A 169 -12.79 2.78 14.99
N ALA A 170 -12.39 2.36 16.20
CA ALA A 170 -13.27 1.62 17.11
C ALA A 170 -14.60 2.34 17.42
N GLU A 171 -14.57 3.65 17.67
CA GLU A 171 -15.76 4.45 17.92
C GLU A 171 -16.68 4.53 16.68
N LEU A 172 -16.09 4.81 15.52
CA LEU A 172 -16.82 4.85 14.24
C LEU A 172 -17.46 3.49 13.91
N ILE A 173 -16.74 2.39 14.15
CA ILE A 173 -17.26 1.02 13.98
C ILE A 173 -18.46 0.79 14.89
N GLY A 174 -18.40 1.25 16.15
CA GLY A 174 -19.53 1.20 17.08
C GLY A 174 -20.75 1.91 16.54
N ARG A 175 -20.58 3.13 16.02
CA ARG A 175 -21.67 3.92 15.42
C ARG A 175 -22.26 3.28 14.15
N LEU A 176 -21.41 2.72 13.28
CA LEU A 176 -21.87 1.98 12.11
C LEU A 176 -22.70 0.76 12.53
N ALA A 177 -22.27 0.05 13.57
CA ALA A 177 -23.02 -1.08 14.12
C ALA A 177 -24.36 -0.66 14.74
N GLU A 178 -24.40 0.45 15.49
CA GLU A 178 -25.65 1.03 16.05
C GLU A 178 -26.64 1.43 14.96
N ARG A 179 -26.14 1.87 13.79
CA ARG A 179 -26.94 2.18 12.60
C ARG A 179 -27.35 0.94 11.79
N GLY A 180 -26.92 -0.26 12.18
CA GLY A 180 -27.19 -1.50 11.45
C GLY A 180 -26.49 -1.59 10.09
N VAL A 181 -25.40 -0.84 9.91
CA VAL A 181 -24.59 -0.84 8.69
C VAL A 181 -23.57 -1.99 8.74
N THR A 182 -23.45 -2.71 7.64
CA THR A 182 -22.38 -3.71 7.46
C THR A 182 -21.14 -3.03 6.88
N ALA A 183 -20.08 -2.89 7.67
CA ALA A 183 -18.82 -2.31 7.20
C ALA A 183 -17.81 -3.39 6.78
N VAL A 184 -17.19 -3.22 5.62
CA VAL A 184 -16.09 -4.06 5.12
C VAL A 184 -14.83 -3.21 5.01
N SER A 185 -13.87 -3.49 5.90
CA SER A 185 -12.58 -2.80 5.97
C SER A 185 -11.61 -3.34 4.95
N MET A 186 -11.15 -2.47 4.04
CA MET A 186 -10.11 -2.80 3.06
C MET A 186 -8.73 -3.00 3.70
N ASP A 187 -8.50 -2.46 4.91
CA ASP A 187 -7.27 -2.71 5.69
C ASP A 187 -7.21 -4.13 6.23
N SER A 188 -8.38 -4.75 6.43
CA SER A 188 -8.52 -6.06 7.08
C SER A 188 -8.55 -7.22 6.08
N VAL A 189 -8.28 -6.95 4.79
CA VAL A 189 -8.15 -8.00 3.78
C VAL A 189 -6.99 -8.92 4.16
N PRO A 190 -7.22 -10.23 4.30
CA PRO A 190 -6.18 -11.15 4.73
C PRO A 190 -5.10 -11.27 3.65
N ARG A 191 -3.83 -11.23 4.07
CA ARG A 191 -2.67 -11.36 3.18
C ARG A 191 -2.40 -12.82 2.82
N ILE A 192 -3.28 -13.38 2.00
CA ILE A 192 -3.24 -14.76 1.48
C ILE A 192 -3.39 -14.76 -0.03
N ALA A 193 -2.84 -15.79 -0.70
CA ALA A 193 -2.75 -15.85 -2.16
C ALA A 193 -4.09 -15.59 -2.89
N ARG A 194 -5.21 -16.15 -2.38
CA ARG A 194 -6.54 -15.98 -2.99
C ARG A 194 -7.11 -14.56 -2.90
N ALA A 195 -6.61 -13.72 -1.99
CA ALA A 195 -7.11 -12.37 -1.73
C ALA A 195 -6.14 -11.29 -2.22
N GLN A 196 -5.03 -11.66 -2.86
CA GLN A 196 -4.00 -10.72 -3.29
C GLN A 196 -4.52 -9.64 -4.25
N SER A 197 -5.48 -9.97 -5.12
CA SER A 197 -6.12 -9.00 -6.02
C SER A 197 -7.04 -7.99 -5.31
N MET A 198 -7.37 -8.25 -4.04
CA MET A 198 -8.21 -7.38 -3.19
C MET A 198 -7.37 -6.51 -2.25
N ASP A 199 -6.04 -6.70 -2.21
CA ASP A 199 -5.15 -5.98 -1.30
C ASP A 199 -4.94 -4.52 -1.76
N ALA A 200 -5.84 -3.66 -1.29
CA ALA A 200 -5.78 -2.24 -1.57
C ALA A 200 -4.55 -1.57 -0.92
N LEU A 201 -4.07 -2.06 0.23
CA LEU A 201 -2.89 -1.51 0.91
C LEU A 201 -1.62 -1.69 0.09
N SER A 202 -1.44 -2.86 -0.52
CA SER A 202 -0.31 -3.10 -1.44
C SER A 202 -0.39 -2.21 -2.68
N SER A 203 -1.57 -2.02 -3.25
CA SER A 203 -1.79 -1.09 -4.37
C SER A 203 -1.40 0.34 -4.01
N GLN A 204 -1.91 0.87 -2.89
CA GLN A 204 -1.59 2.23 -2.44
C GLN A 204 -0.12 2.38 -2.04
N SER A 205 0.47 1.36 -1.41
CA SER A 205 1.89 1.35 -1.03
C SER A 205 2.79 1.44 -2.26
N SER A 206 2.44 0.76 -3.35
CA SER A 206 3.17 0.85 -4.61
C SER A 206 3.13 2.29 -5.16
N VAL A 207 1.95 2.90 -5.25
CA VAL A 207 1.81 4.30 -5.70
C VAL A 207 2.65 5.24 -4.82
N ALA A 208 2.62 5.06 -3.50
CA ALA A 208 3.39 5.86 -2.56
C ALA A 208 4.91 5.70 -2.78
N GLY A 209 5.41 4.47 -2.97
CA GLY A 209 6.82 4.19 -3.24
C GLY A 209 7.32 4.81 -4.54
N TYR A 210 6.50 4.82 -5.59
CA TYR A 210 6.81 5.53 -6.83
C TYR A 210 6.84 7.05 -6.61
N LYS A 211 5.79 7.61 -5.99
CA LYS A 211 5.62 9.05 -5.86
C LYS A 211 6.65 9.68 -4.91
N CYS A 212 7.07 8.98 -3.84
CA CYS A 212 8.06 9.50 -2.90
C CYS A 212 9.41 9.76 -3.56
N VAL A 213 9.83 8.91 -4.51
CA VAL A 213 11.07 9.11 -5.27
C VAL A 213 10.96 10.33 -6.17
N LEU A 214 9.81 10.55 -6.80
CA LEU A 214 9.61 11.75 -7.63
C LEU A 214 9.66 13.03 -6.81
N ILE A 215 9.01 13.04 -5.64
CA ILE A 215 9.07 14.18 -4.70
C ILE A 215 10.52 14.41 -4.26
N GLY A 216 11.25 13.34 -3.95
CA GLY A 216 12.66 13.43 -3.59
C GLY A 216 13.53 13.96 -4.73
N ALA A 217 13.25 13.56 -5.97
CA ALA A 217 13.96 14.03 -7.17
C ALA A 217 13.69 15.51 -7.45
N ASP A 218 12.43 15.95 -7.34
CA ASP A 218 12.01 17.35 -7.53
C ASP A 218 12.62 18.26 -6.45
N SER A 219 12.67 17.78 -5.21
CA SER A 219 13.27 18.51 -4.09
C SER A 219 14.81 18.53 -4.12
N LEU A 220 15.44 17.62 -4.89
CA LEU A 220 16.89 17.49 -4.95
C LEU A 220 17.46 18.53 -5.92
N GLY A 221 18.33 19.42 -5.43
CA GLY A 221 19.01 20.43 -6.26
C GLY A 221 20.09 19.89 -7.21
N ARG A 222 20.04 18.61 -7.58
CA ARG A 222 20.95 17.95 -8.54
C ARG A 222 20.27 16.77 -9.21
N TYR A 223 20.83 16.30 -10.32
CA TYR A 223 20.36 15.11 -11.01
C TYR A 223 20.48 13.84 -10.15
N LEU A 224 19.50 12.95 -10.28
CA LEU A 224 19.61 11.56 -9.82
C LEU A 224 20.62 10.74 -10.64
N PRO A 225 20.58 10.74 -11.99
CA PRO A 225 21.51 9.96 -12.78
C PRO A 225 22.91 10.59 -12.81
N MET A 226 23.90 9.78 -13.14
CA MET A 226 25.18 10.29 -13.60
C MET A 226 24.98 10.93 -14.98
N MET A 227 25.41 12.18 -15.13
CA MET A 227 25.31 12.93 -16.38
C MET A 227 26.70 13.38 -16.80
N THR A 228 27.13 12.99 -18.00
CA THR A 228 28.35 13.51 -18.63
C THR A 228 27.95 14.53 -19.69
N THR A 229 28.41 15.77 -19.53
CA THR A 229 28.08 16.89 -20.41
C THR A 229 29.37 17.62 -20.81
N ALA A 230 29.26 18.57 -21.75
CA ALA A 230 30.39 19.43 -22.13
C ALA A 230 30.98 20.22 -20.93
N ALA A 231 30.16 20.52 -19.92
CA ALA A 231 30.58 21.22 -18.71
C ALA A 231 31.22 20.29 -17.65
N GLY A 232 31.30 18.99 -17.91
CA GLY A 232 31.84 17.98 -17.01
C GLY A 232 30.83 16.91 -16.61
N THR A 233 31.26 16.04 -15.70
CA THR A 233 30.47 14.88 -15.22
C THR A 233 29.94 15.12 -13.81
N THR A 234 28.62 15.00 -13.66
CA THR A 234 27.95 14.99 -12.36
C THR A 234 27.72 13.54 -11.93
N LYS A 235 28.12 13.19 -10.70
CA LYS A 235 27.93 11.85 -10.14
C LYS A 235 26.45 11.59 -9.87
N ALA A 236 26.05 10.32 -9.96
CA ALA A 236 24.73 9.89 -9.56
C ALA A 236 24.45 10.24 -8.09
N ALA A 237 23.19 10.56 -7.79
CA ALA A 237 22.74 10.74 -6.42
C ALA A 237 22.72 9.40 -5.69
N LYS A 238 23.05 9.45 -4.39
CA LYS A 238 22.94 8.31 -3.49
C LYS A 238 21.60 8.36 -2.79
N VAL A 239 20.83 7.27 -2.89
CA VAL A 239 19.50 7.14 -2.31
C VAL A 239 19.53 5.95 -1.35
N LEU A 240 19.17 6.20 -0.09
CA LEU A 240 19.00 5.18 0.94
C LEU A 240 17.50 4.93 1.15
N ILE A 241 17.08 3.68 1.08
CA ILE A 241 15.70 3.26 1.33
C ILE A 241 15.66 2.40 2.58
N LEU A 242 14.88 2.82 3.58
CA LEU A 242 14.70 2.11 4.85
C LEU A 242 13.34 1.41 4.84
N GLY A 243 13.37 0.08 4.88
CA GLY A 243 12.23 -0.81 4.70
C GLY A 243 12.07 -1.28 3.26
N ALA A 244 11.91 -2.59 3.07
CA ALA A 244 11.69 -3.27 1.80
C ALA A 244 10.35 -4.02 1.80
N GLY A 245 9.30 -3.32 2.22
CA GLY A 245 7.92 -3.69 1.89
C GLY A 245 7.57 -3.29 0.44
N VAL A 246 6.28 -3.37 0.07
CA VAL A 246 5.82 -3.02 -1.28
C VAL A 246 6.21 -1.59 -1.68
N ALA A 247 6.04 -0.62 -0.78
CA ALA A 247 6.45 0.76 -1.03
C ALA A 247 7.98 0.89 -1.21
N GLY A 248 8.75 0.23 -0.36
CA GLY A 248 10.21 0.25 -0.40
C GLY A 248 10.77 -0.34 -1.69
N LEU A 249 10.28 -1.52 -2.08
CA LEU A 249 10.69 -2.16 -3.34
C LEU A 249 10.30 -1.31 -4.56
N GLN A 250 9.14 -0.68 -4.55
CA GLN A 250 8.72 0.22 -5.62
C GLN A 250 9.57 1.50 -5.66
N ALA A 251 9.96 2.04 -4.50
CA ALA A 251 10.89 3.16 -4.41
C ALA A 251 12.28 2.78 -4.93
N ILE A 252 12.79 1.58 -4.59
CA ILE A 252 14.06 1.06 -5.10
C ILE A 252 14.02 1.01 -6.62
N ALA A 253 13.00 0.36 -7.19
CA ALA A 253 12.83 0.23 -8.63
C ALA A 253 12.77 1.60 -9.32
N THR A 254 12.02 2.55 -8.75
CA THR A 254 11.86 3.90 -9.33
C THR A 254 13.17 4.68 -9.29
N ALA A 255 13.87 4.70 -8.15
CA ALA A 255 15.15 5.41 -8.02
C ALA A 255 16.23 4.81 -8.93
N LYS A 256 16.27 3.48 -9.08
CA LYS A 256 17.15 2.78 -10.01
C LYS A 256 16.87 3.15 -11.47
N ARG A 257 15.60 3.20 -11.88
CA ARG A 257 15.20 3.63 -13.24
C ARG A 257 15.59 5.09 -13.52
N LEU A 258 15.57 5.95 -12.50
CA LEU A 258 16.04 7.34 -12.60
C LEU A 258 17.57 7.46 -12.53
N GLY A 259 18.31 6.36 -12.45
CA GLY A 259 19.77 6.33 -12.53
C GLY A 259 20.50 6.62 -11.22
N ALA A 260 19.81 6.59 -10.08
CA ALA A 260 20.44 6.77 -8.78
C ALA A 260 21.29 5.55 -8.37
N GLU A 261 22.29 5.80 -7.53
CA GLU A 261 22.97 4.77 -6.73
C GLU A 261 22.10 4.47 -5.52
N VAL A 262 21.49 3.28 -5.48
CA VAL A 262 20.48 2.94 -4.46
C VAL A 262 21.03 1.89 -3.50
N THR A 263 20.94 2.21 -2.22
CA THR A 263 21.18 1.29 -1.11
C THR A 263 19.87 1.10 -0.35
N ALA A 264 19.58 -0.10 0.14
CA ALA A 264 18.38 -0.37 0.92
C ALA A 264 18.65 -1.26 2.13
N PHE A 265 17.88 -1.06 3.17
CA PHE A 265 17.95 -1.80 4.43
C PHE A 265 16.55 -2.27 4.84
N ASP A 266 16.46 -3.48 5.40
CA ASP A 266 15.27 -3.98 6.09
C ASP A 266 15.76 -4.94 7.18
N ILE A 267 15.01 -5.03 8.28
CA ILE A 267 15.33 -5.92 9.41
C ILE A 267 15.17 -7.39 9.05
N ARG A 268 14.41 -7.70 7.99
CA ARG A 268 14.13 -9.06 7.55
C ARG A 268 15.23 -9.53 6.59
N PRO A 269 16.01 -10.57 6.93
CA PRO A 269 17.09 -11.03 6.05
C PRO A 269 16.56 -11.58 4.71
N GLU A 270 15.34 -12.12 4.67
CA GLU A 270 14.75 -12.72 3.47
C GLU A 270 14.47 -11.73 2.33
N VAL A 271 14.46 -10.42 2.60
CA VAL A 271 14.26 -9.40 1.55
C VAL A 271 15.54 -9.01 0.83
N LYS A 272 16.72 -9.47 1.31
CA LYS A 272 18.03 -9.16 0.70
C LYS A 272 18.05 -9.52 -0.78
N GLU A 273 17.65 -10.75 -1.12
CA GLU A 273 17.60 -11.23 -2.51
C GLU A 273 16.66 -10.37 -3.37
N GLN A 274 15.54 -9.92 -2.81
CA GLN A 274 14.59 -9.05 -3.53
C GLN A 274 15.21 -7.69 -3.84
N ILE A 275 15.87 -7.07 -2.86
CA ILE A 275 16.56 -5.78 -3.03
C ILE A 275 17.65 -5.88 -4.11
N GLU A 276 18.48 -6.93 -4.03
CA GLU A 276 19.59 -7.14 -4.96
C GLU A 276 19.09 -7.46 -6.38
N SER A 277 17.98 -8.21 -6.51
CA SER A 277 17.38 -8.53 -7.82
C SER A 277 16.92 -7.30 -8.60
N ILE A 278 16.56 -6.21 -7.90
CA ILE A 278 16.14 -4.94 -8.49
C ILE A 278 17.37 -4.01 -8.72
N GLY A 279 18.57 -4.47 -8.34
CA GLY A 279 19.84 -3.80 -8.61
C GLY A 279 20.23 -2.75 -7.56
N ALA A 280 19.65 -2.79 -6.36
CA ALA A 280 20.12 -2.01 -5.22
C ALA A 280 21.10 -2.81 -4.36
N THR A 281 21.93 -2.12 -3.60
CA THR A 281 22.84 -2.74 -2.62
C THR A 281 22.12 -2.93 -1.30
N PHE A 282 22.12 -4.14 -0.75
CA PHE A 282 21.65 -4.39 0.61
C PHE A 282 22.65 -3.84 1.64
N LEU A 283 22.18 -3.05 2.59
CA LEU A 283 22.98 -2.56 3.70
C LEU A 283 23.06 -3.66 4.77
N GLU A 284 24.24 -4.18 5.02
CA GLU A 284 24.47 -5.19 6.06
C GLU A 284 24.69 -4.53 7.43
N GLU A 285 24.15 -5.13 8.49
CA GLU A 285 24.53 -4.77 9.85
C GLU A 285 25.95 -5.31 10.12
N HIS A 286 26.89 -4.43 10.45
CA HIS A 286 28.16 -4.87 11.01
C HIS A 286 27.95 -5.18 12.50
N GLU A 287 27.90 -6.46 12.85
CA GLU A 287 28.07 -6.89 14.25
C GLU A 287 29.53 -6.60 14.65
N GLU A 288 29.77 -5.49 15.34
CA GLU A 288 30.98 -5.34 16.15
C GLU A 288 30.91 -6.36 17.28
N ARG A 289 31.73 -7.40 17.17
CA ARG A 289 31.83 -8.51 18.13
C ARG A 289 33.01 -8.32 19.07
#